data_AF-A0A0F2QUV0-F1
#
_entry.id   AF-A0A0F2QUV0-F1
#
_cell.length_a   1.000
_cell.length_b   1.000
_cell.length_c   1.000
_cell.angle_alpha   90.00
_cell.angle_beta   90.00
_cell.angle_gamma   90.00
#
_symmetry.space_group_name_H-M   'P 1'
#
loop_
_entity.id
_entity.type
_entity.pdbx_description
1 polymer ?
#
loop_
_entity_poly.entity_id
_entity_poly.type
_entity_poly.pdbx_seq_one_letter_code
_entity_poly.pdbx_strand_id
1 'polypeptide(L)'
;LYKPVRNFGYFFLIFGLCGFLVLFTKLQDINHLVEVWLFIGAISLFHLLLGVGIIRQNRLSFGIFKSYLRLMYVAFPIGTYLSKRTLEYIEKNNIERYLK
;
A
#
# COMPACT_ATOMS: atom_id res chain seq x y z
N LEU A 1 11.03 -5.17 13.25
CA LEU A 1 10.39 -5.17 11.90
C LEU A 1 11.43 -4.79 10.86
N TYR A 2 11.48 -5.58 9.80
CA TYR A 2 12.27 -5.35 8.60
C TYR A 2 12.02 -3.94 8.02
N LYS A 3 13.03 -3.05 8.10
CA LYS A 3 12.92 -1.62 7.73
C LYS A 3 12.21 -1.36 6.38
N PRO A 4 12.56 -2.02 5.26
CA PRO A 4 11.95 -1.71 3.97
C PRO A 4 10.46 -2.05 3.90
N VAL A 5 10.05 -3.22 4.41
CA VAL A 5 8.63 -3.64 4.44
C VAL A 5 7.80 -2.69 5.33
N ARG A 6 8.35 -2.30 6.49
CA ARG A 6 7.65 -1.37 7.39
C ARG A 6 7.48 0.02 6.76
N ASN A 7 8.47 0.49 5.99
CA ASN A 7 8.38 1.77 5.29
C ASN A 7 7.24 1.77 4.26
N PHE A 8 7.02 0.66 3.55
CA PHE A 8 5.85 0.51 2.68
C PHE A 8 4.54 0.58 3.49
N GLY A 9 4.47 -0.05 4.66
CA GLY A 9 3.33 0.07 5.55
C GLY A 9 2.99 1.52 5.89
N TYR A 10 3.98 2.31 6.31
CA TYR A 10 3.78 3.75 6.58
C TYR A 10 3.44 4.54 5.31
N PHE A 11 4.06 4.23 4.19
CA PHE A 11 3.75 4.84 2.90
C PHE A 11 2.27 4.67 2.53
N PHE A 12 1.74 3.45 2.64
CA PHE A 12 0.33 3.16 2.38
C PHE A 12 -0.60 3.91 3.35
N LEU A 13 -0.23 4.01 4.64
CA LEU A 13 -1.00 4.80 5.61
C LEU A 13 -1.06 6.28 5.22
N ILE A 14 0.09 6.88 4.92
CA ILE A 14 0.17 8.31 4.56
C ILE A 14 -0.64 8.56 3.29
N PHE A 15 -0.48 7.74 2.25
CA PHE A 15 -1.24 7.89 1.01
C PHE A 15 -2.74 7.69 1.19
N GLY A 16 -3.16 6.72 2.01
CA GLY A 16 -4.57 6.53 2.35
C GLY A 16 -5.16 7.75 3.07
N LEU A 17 -4.43 8.33 4.03
CA LEU A 17 -4.84 9.56 4.72
C LEU A 17 -4.90 10.76 3.77
N CYS A 18 -3.92 10.92 2.89
CA CYS A 18 -3.93 11.96 1.86
C CYS A 18 -5.13 11.82 0.92
N GLY A 19 -5.50 10.59 0.55
CA GLY A 19 -6.69 10.32 -0.27
C GLY A 19 -7.99 10.77 0.41
N PHE A 20 -8.15 10.49 1.71
CA PHE A 20 -9.27 11.03 2.48
C PHE A 20 -9.23 12.55 2.60
N LEU A 21 -8.06 13.15 2.84
CA LEU A 21 -7.92 14.61 2.88
C LEU A 21 -8.37 15.27 1.56
N VAL A 22 -8.00 14.70 0.42
CA VAL A 22 -8.46 15.18 -0.90
C VAL A 22 -9.98 15.05 -1.02
N LEU A 23 -10.54 13.90 -0.59
CA LEU A 23 -11.98 13.65 -0.58
C LEU A 23 -12.76 14.72 0.22
N PHE A 24 -12.27 15.09 1.40
CA PHE A 24 -12.95 16.05 2.28
C PHE A 24 -12.68 17.52 1.92
N THR A 25 -11.55 17.85 1.30
CA THR A 25 -11.17 19.27 1.05
C THR A 25 -11.40 19.75 -0.37
N LYS A 26 -11.36 18.85 -1.36
CA LYS A 26 -11.44 19.21 -2.78
C LYS A 26 -12.70 18.67 -3.46
N LEU A 27 -13.24 17.56 -2.97
CA LEU A 27 -14.37 16.89 -3.61
C LEU A 27 -15.74 17.17 -2.95
N GLN A 28 -15.81 18.02 -1.91
CA GLN A 28 -17.10 18.37 -1.28
C GLN A 28 -17.93 19.38 -2.09
N ASP A 29 -17.27 20.38 -2.70
CA ASP A 29 -17.96 21.51 -3.35
C ASP A 29 -18.20 21.33 -4.85
N ILE A 30 -17.58 20.32 -5.46
CA ILE A 30 -17.68 20.07 -6.90
C ILE A 30 -18.72 18.96 -7.08
N ASN A 31 -19.65 19.13 -8.03
CA ASN A 31 -20.60 18.09 -8.50
C ASN A 31 -19.86 16.90 -9.14
N HIS A 32 -19.01 16.22 -8.38
CA HIS A 32 -18.36 15.01 -8.81
C HIS A 32 -19.37 13.86 -8.77
N LEU A 33 -19.33 13.03 -9.82
CA LEU A 33 -20.07 11.79 -9.89
C LEU A 33 -19.80 10.98 -8.61
N VAL A 34 -20.87 10.48 -7.97
CA VAL A 34 -20.81 9.63 -6.77
C VAL A 34 -19.78 8.51 -6.92
N GLU A 35 -19.57 8.04 -8.15
CA GLU A 35 -18.56 7.06 -8.57
C GLU A 35 -17.13 7.47 -8.20
N VAL A 36 -16.75 8.73 -8.44
CA VAL A 36 -15.40 9.24 -8.12
C VAL A 36 -15.21 9.25 -6.61
N TRP A 37 -16.24 9.67 -5.87
CA TRP A 37 -16.20 9.69 -4.41
C TRP A 37 -16.05 8.28 -3.83
N LEU A 38 -16.86 7.33 -4.32
CA LEU A 38 -16.78 5.93 -3.92
C LEU A 38 -15.43 5.32 -4.28
N PHE A 39 -14.91 5.60 -5.48
CA PHE A 39 -13.62 5.09 -5.92
C PHE A 39 -12.47 5.60 -5.05
N ILE A 40 -12.37 6.93 -4.85
CA ILE A 40 -11.32 7.54 -4.02
C ILE A 40 -11.45 7.08 -2.57
N GLY A 41 -12.68 7.02 -2.03
CA GLY A 41 -12.93 6.52 -0.68
C GLY A 41 -12.49 5.05 -0.51
N ALA A 42 -12.88 4.19 -1.44
CA ALA A 42 -12.55 2.77 -1.41
C ALA A 42 -11.03 2.54 -1.55
N ILE A 43 -10.36 3.20 -2.50
CA ILE A 43 -8.92 3.03 -2.69
C ILE A 43 -8.14 3.58 -1.50
N SER A 44 -8.57 4.70 -0.91
CA SER A 44 -7.96 5.28 0.30
C SER A 44 -8.10 4.34 1.49
N LEU A 45 -9.30 3.78 1.71
CA LEU A 45 -9.54 2.80 2.75
C LEU A 45 -8.71 1.53 2.56
N PHE A 46 -8.62 1.03 1.32
CA PHE A 46 -7.78 -0.11 0.98
C PHE A 46 -6.30 0.14 1.34
N HIS A 47 -5.76 1.31 1.00
CA HIS A 47 -4.38 1.68 1.35
C HIS A 47 -4.18 1.73 2.87
N LEU A 48 -5.14 2.30 3.62
CA LEU A 48 -5.07 2.30 5.10
C LEU A 48 -5.05 0.88 5.67
N LEU A 49 -5.98 0.03 5.24
CA LEU A 49 -6.09 -1.35 5.73
C LEU A 49 -4.84 -2.16 5.40
N LEU A 50 -4.31 -2.02 4.17
CA LEU A 50 -3.07 -2.66 3.75
C LEU A 50 -1.88 -2.16 4.59
N GLY A 51 -1.76 -0.86 4.79
CA GLY A 51 -0.72 -0.24 5.61
C GLY A 51 -0.73 -0.73 7.06
N VAL A 52 -1.90 -0.72 7.71
CA VAL A 52 -2.09 -1.27 9.06
C VAL A 52 -1.72 -2.74 9.10
N GLY A 53 -2.18 -3.52 8.13
CA GLY A 53 -1.92 -4.95 8.03
C GLY A 53 -0.44 -5.29 7.90
N ILE A 54 0.31 -4.54 7.07
CA ILE A 54 1.76 -4.70 6.93
C ILE A 54 2.48 -4.38 8.25
N ILE A 55 2.12 -3.28 8.93
CA ILE A 55 2.74 -2.87 10.20
C ILE A 55 2.46 -3.91 11.29
N ARG A 56 1.25 -4.47 11.32
CA ARG A 56 0.84 -5.54 12.25
C ARG A 56 1.33 -6.93 11.85
N GLN A 57 2.09 -7.05 10.75
CA GLN A 57 2.63 -8.32 10.24
C GLN A 57 1.54 -9.35 9.91
N ASN A 58 0.36 -8.89 9.49
CA ASN A 58 -0.74 -9.76 9.11
C ASN A 58 -0.42 -10.51 7.81
N ARG A 59 -0.55 -11.84 7.82
CA ARG A 59 -0.18 -12.71 6.71
C ARG A 59 -0.94 -12.41 5.41
N LEU A 60 -2.25 -12.11 5.51
CA LEU A 60 -3.09 -11.80 4.35
C LEU A 60 -2.66 -10.48 3.69
N SER A 61 -2.47 -9.45 4.50
CA SER A 61 -2.01 -8.13 4.03
C SER A 61 -0.62 -8.20 3.41
N PHE A 62 0.26 -9.03 3.97
CA PHE A 62 1.57 -9.28 3.39
C PHE A 62 1.50 -10.01 2.04
N GLY A 63 0.57 -10.96 1.88
CA GLY A 63 0.30 -11.61 0.60
C GLY A 63 -0.12 -10.61 -0.48
N ILE A 64 -1.06 -9.72 -0.15
CA ILE A 64 -1.49 -8.62 -1.03
C ILE A 64 -0.31 -7.71 -1.37
N PHE A 65 0.52 -7.36 -0.38
CA PHE A 65 1.71 -6.55 -0.60
C PHE A 65 2.72 -7.20 -1.55
N LYS A 66 2.98 -8.52 -1.44
CA LYS A 66 3.84 -9.22 -2.42
C LYS A 66 3.26 -9.15 -3.83
N SER A 67 1.95 -9.31 -3.99
CA SER A 67 1.29 -9.14 -5.28
C SER A 67 1.45 -7.72 -5.82
N TYR A 68 1.29 -6.71 -4.95
CA TYR A 68 1.52 -5.31 -5.31
C TYR A 68 2.96 -5.05 -5.80
N LEU A 69 3.97 -5.61 -5.11
CA LEU A 69 5.36 -5.51 -5.55
C LEU A 69 5.58 -6.17 -6.93
N ARG A 70 4.93 -7.31 -7.20
CA ARG A 70 5.01 -7.98 -8.52
C ARG A 70 4.38 -7.13 -9.62
N LEU A 71 3.28 -6.43 -9.35
CA LEU A 71 2.69 -5.48 -10.30
C LEU A 71 3.62 -4.29 -10.54
N MET A 72 4.19 -3.73 -9.46
CA MET A 72 5.18 -2.66 -9.56
C MET A 72 6.46 -3.08 -10.30
N TYR A 73 6.79 -4.36 -10.34
CA TYR A 73 7.96 -4.85 -11.07
C TYR A 73 7.89 -4.53 -12.57
N VAL A 74 6.68 -4.48 -13.12
CA VAL A 74 6.41 -4.13 -14.52
C VAL A 74 6.45 -2.60 -14.74
N ALA A 75 6.31 -1.80 -13.68
CA ALA A 75 6.38 -0.34 -13.76
C ALA A 75 7.84 0.15 -13.81
N PHE A 76 8.36 0.32 -15.02
CA PHE A 76 9.75 0.73 -15.28
C PHE A 76 9.93 2.25 -15.14
N PRO A 77 11.09 2.76 -14.64
CA PRO A 77 12.23 2.04 -14.06
C PRO A 77 12.21 1.97 -12.52
N ILE A 78 11.56 2.93 -11.85
CA ILE A 78 11.60 3.08 -10.39
C ILE A 78 10.87 1.95 -9.68
N GLY A 79 9.71 1.55 -10.22
CA GLY A 79 8.90 0.47 -9.67
C GLY A 79 9.63 -0.86 -9.71
N THR A 80 10.31 -1.17 -10.81
CA THR A 80 11.17 -2.35 -10.97
C THR A 80 12.29 -2.39 -9.95
N TYR A 81 13.02 -1.28 -9.75
CA TYR A 81 14.11 -1.24 -8.77
C TYR A 81 13.63 -1.49 -7.34
N LEU A 82 12.57 -0.78 -6.92
CA LEU A 82 12.00 -0.88 -5.57
C LEU A 82 11.42 -2.27 -5.29
N SER A 83 10.65 -2.80 -6.23
CA SER A 83 10.04 -4.12 -6.11
C SER A 83 11.09 -5.23 -6.05
N LYS A 84 12.07 -5.23 -6.95
CA LYS A 84 13.16 -6.22 -6.96
C LYS A 84 13.89 -6.24 -5.63
N ARG A 85 14.36 -5.08 -5.16
CA ARG A 85 15.13 -4.97 -3.91
C ARG A 85 14.32 -5.42 -2.70
N THR A 86 13.01 -5.13 -2.69
CA THR A 86 12.14 -5.50 -1.57
C THR A 86 11.79 -6.99 -1.59
N LEU A 87 11.52 -7.58 -2.75
CA LEU A 87 11.27 -9.02 -2.90
C LEU A 87 12.50 -9.85 -2.51
N GLU A 88 13.69 -9.47 -2.98
CA GLU A 88 14.94 -10.13 -2.58
C GLU A 88 15.17 -10.04 -1.07
N TYR A 89 14.85 -8.90 -0.47
CA TYR A 89 14.96 -8.72 0.98
C TYR A 89 14.00 -9.63 1.74
N ILE A 90 12.75 -9.77 1.25
CA ILE A 90 11.74 -10.67 1.84
C ILE A 90 12.23 -12.11 1.84
N GLU A 91 12.77 -12.56 0.72
CA GLU A 91 13.26 -13.93 0.51
C GLU A 91 14.51 -14.21 1.36
N LYS A 92 15.54 -13.37 1.26
CA LYS A 92 16.80 -13.52 2.01
C LYS A 92 16.60 -13.59 3.52
N ASN A 93 15.56 -12.94 4.05
CA ASN A 93 15.29 -12.88 5.49
C ASN A 93 14.16 -13.82 5.94
N ASN A 94 13.56 -14.60 5.04
CA ASN A 94 12.42 -15.48 5.34
C ASN A 94 11.30 -14.78 6.13
N ILE A 95 10.95 -13.54 5.76
CA ILE A 95 10.04 -12.67 6.53
C ILE A 95 8.70 -13.35 6.80
N GLU A 96 8.23 -14.17 5.86
CA GLU A 96 6.96 -14.89 5.94
C GLU A 96 6.82 -15.77 7.18
N ARG A 97 7.94 -16.29 7.72
CA ARG A 97 7.95 -17.13 8.92
C ARG A 97 7.59 -16.36 10.19
N TYR A 98 7.74 -15.04 10.18
CA TYR A 98 7.53 -14.17 11.33
C TYR A 98 6.19 -13.41 11.28
N LEU A 99 5.33 -13.74 10.32
CA LEU A 99 4.01 -13.14 10.17
C LEU A 99 2.98 -13.83 11.08
N LYS A 100 1.98 -13.06 11.48
CA LYS A 100 0.86 -13.50 12.31
C LYS A 100 -0.40 -13.72 11.46
#